data_AF-A0A6P7SUE4-F1
#
_entry.id   AF-A0A6P7SUE4-F1
#
_cell.length_a   1.000
_cell.length_b   1.000
_cell.length_c   1.000
_cell.angle_alpha   90.00
_cell.angle_beta   90.00
_cell.angle_gamma   90.00
#
_symmetry.space_group_name_H-M   'P 1'
#
loop_
_entity.id
_entity.type
_entity.pdbx_description
1 polymer ?
#
loop_
_entity_poly.entity_id
_entity_poly.type
_entity_poly.pdbx_seq_one_letter_code
_entity_poly.pdbx_strand_id
1 'polypeptide(L)'
;MTSLDKATPRILHYVTPCFLSETISSRAGFKVYLKLENLQPSGSFKIRGIGNFCQKAKQRGATKFSSSSGGNAGLAAALATRKLGLPLSIVVPETCPSFIQEDLRKQGAQVEVFGSCFDEANERALAKAEKEGLVHIHPFDHPDIWEGHSSIITECEQQLESKPDVVVTCVGGGGLLNGVLDGLKKVGWEDLPVIAMETIGADCFNKAVEKGNLVTLPAITR
;
A
#
# COMPACT_ATOMS: atom_id res chain seq x y z
N MET A 1 -37.51 -13.27 -11.40
CA MET A 1 -36.35 -13.54 -12.29
C MET A 1 -36.14 -12.27 -13.11
N THR A 2 -35.28 -11.36 -12.69
CA THR A 2 -33.85 -11.40 -13.04
C THR A 2 -32.98 -10.98 -11.85
N SER A 3 -32.01 -11.84 -11.56
CA SER A 3 -30.87 -11.56 -10.70
C SER A 3 -30.17 -10.31 -11.24
N LEU A 4 -30.20 -9.21 -10.49
CA LEU A 4 -29.29 -8.08 -10.69
C LEU A 4 -27.87 -8.64 -10.74
N ASP A 5 -27.23 -8.55 -11.90
CA ASP A 5 -25.81 -8.81 -12.07
C ASP A 5 -25.07 -8.09 -10.95
N LYS A 6 -24.56 -8.86 -9.98
CA LYS A 6 -23.54 -8.37 -9.05
C LYS A 6 -22.32 -8.09 -9.93
N ALA A 7 -22.24 -6.87 -10.46
CA ALA A 7 -21.12 -6.43 -11.26
C ALA A 7 -19.84 -6.80 -10.50
N THR A 8 -19.05 -7.70 -11.08
CA THR A 8 -17.79 -8.14 -10.49
C THR A 8 -16.99 -6.89 -10.12
N PRO A 9 -16.56 -6.74 -8.85
CA PRO A 9 -15.86 -5.54 -8.42
C PRO A 9 -14.68 -5.28 -9.36
N ARG A 10 -14.67 -4.11 -10.01
CA ARG A 10 -13.62 -3.76 -10.96
C ARG A 10 -12.26 -3.79 -10.28
N ILE A 11 -11.40 -4.72 -10.64
CA ILE A 11 -10.04 -4.79 -10.10
C ILE A 11 -9.30 -3.50 -10.48
N LEU A 12 -8.69 -2.84 -9.48
CA LEU A 12 -8.02 -1.55 -9.64
C LEU A 12 -6.50 -1.67 -9.86
N HIS A 13 -5.97 -2.88 -9.73
CA HIS A 13 -4.56 -3.22 -9.91
C HIS A 13 -4.37 -4.17 -11.10
N TYR A 14 -3.14 -4.34 -11.53
CA TYR A 14 -2.77 -5.34 -12.54
C TYR A 14 -2.24 -6.59 -11.87
N VAL A 15 -2.40 -7.73 -12.54
CA VAL A 15 -1.57 -8.91 -12.28
C VAL A 15 -0.17 -8.56 -12.80
N THR A 16 0.76 -8.32 -11.90
CA THR A 16 2.14 -7.94 -12.28
C THR A 16 2.97 -9.18 -12.58
N PRO A 17 4.01 -9.07 -13.41
CA PRO A 17 4.89 -10.21 -13.65
C PRO A 17 5.71 -10.59 -12.42
N CYS A 18 5.97 -11.90 -12.30
CA CYS A 18 6.97 -12.49 -11.41
C CYS A 18 7.97 -13.25 -12.28
N PHE A 19 9.20 -12.76 -12.43
CA PHE A 19 10.18 -13.35 -13.34
C PHE A 19 11.47 -13.73 -12.64
N LEU A 20 12.09 -14.81 -13.10
CA LEU A 20 13.45 -15.16 -12.75
C LEU A 20 14.41 -14.08 -13.26
N SER A 21 15.22 -13.53 -12.37
CA SER A 21 16.30 -12.62 -12.73
C SER A 21 17.60 -13.41 -12.90
N GLU A 22 17.99 -13.69 -14.13
CA GLU A 22 19.24 -14.43 -14.42
C GLU A 22 20.48 -13.73 -13.84
N THR A 23 20.54 -12.40 -13.96
CA THR A 23 21.66 -11.60 -13.46
C THR A 23 21.80 -11.68 -11.94
N ILE A 24 20.69 -11.53 -11.21
CA ILE A 24 20.72 -11.59 -9.75
C ILE A 24 20.96 -13.04 -9.31
N SER A 25 20.33 -14.00 -9.98
CA SER A 25 20.48 -15.42 -9.65
C SER A 25 21.92 -15.90 -9.81
N SER A 26 22.58 -15.52 -10.92
CA SER A 26 23.98 -15.81 -11.17
C SER A 26 24.90 -15.22 -10.09
N ARG A 27 24.61 -14.01 -9.61
CA ARG A 27 25.39 -13.35 -8.56
C ARG A 27 25.14 -13.95 -7.17
N ALA A 28 23.91 -14.38 -6.89
CA ALA A 28 23.50 -14.90 -5.60
C ALA A 28 23.84 -16.38 -5.41
N GLY A 29 23.97 -17.14 -6.50
CA GLY A 29 24.18 -18.59 -6.47
C GLY A 29 22.89 -19.40 -6.26
N PHE A 30 21.72 -18.76 -6.33
CA PHE A 30 20.40 -19.37 -6.22
C PHE A 30 19.38 -18.60 -7.07
N LYS A 31 18.22 -19.21 -7.36
CA LYS A 31 17.16 -18.56 -8.17
C LYS A 31 16.55 -17.38 -7.42
N VAL A 32 16.51 -16.21 -8.07
CA VAL A 32 15.86 -15.00 -7.55
C VAL A 32 14.75 -14.57 -8.48
N TYR A 33 13.52 -14.57 -7.96
CA TYR A 33 12.34 -14.10 -8.67
C TYR A 33 11.97 -12.68 -8.24
N LEU A 34 11.61 -11.84 -9.20
CA LEU A 34 11.24 -10.45 -8.98
C LEU A 34 9.75 -10.24 -9.27
N LYS A 35 9.00 -9.84 -8.25
CA LYS A 35 7.60 -9.44 -8.37
C LYS A 35 7.51 -7.94 -8.65
N LEU A 36 7.17 -7.57 -9.89
CA LEU A 36 7.34 -6.21 -10.41
C LEU A 36 6.18 -5.26 -10.08
N GLU A 37 5.99 -4.98 -8.79
CA GLU A 37 4.94 -4.07 -8.31
C GLU A 37 5.14 -2.60 -8.68
N ASN A 38 6.31 -2.22 -9.19
CA ASN A 38 6.56 -0.92 -9.81
C ASN A 38 5.77 -0.71 -11.11
N LEU A 39 5.27 -1.79 -11.73
CA LEU A 39 4.44 -1.74 -12.95
C LEU A 39 2.94 -1.52 -12.66
N GLN A 40 2.55 -1.44 -11.39
CA GLN A 40 1.18 -1.11 -11.01
C GLN A 40 0.77 0.27 -11.55
N PRO A 41 -0.52 0.53 -11.79
CA PRO A 41 -0.97 1.79 -12.39
C PRO A 41 -0.75 3.01 -11.48
N SER A 42 -0.53 2.80 -10.17
CA SER A 42 -0.11 3.86 -9.23
C SER A 42 1.41 4.00 -9.10
N GLY A 43 2.19 3.19 -9.82
CA GLY A 43 3.64 3.10 -9.71
C GLY A 43 4.15 2.24 -8.54
N SER A 44 3.25 1.65 -7.73
CA SER A 44 3.63 0.77 -6.62
C SER A 44 2.50 -0.19 -6.21
N PHE A 45 2.85 -1.13 -5.32
CA PHE A 45 1.91 -2.07 -4.70
C PHE A 45 0.76 -1.42 -3.92
N LYS A 46 0.86 -0.13 -3.57
CA LYS A 46 -0.12 0.57 -2.72
C LYS A 46 -1.54 0.51 -3.26
N ILE A 47 -1.71 0.49 -4.59
CA ILE A 47 -3.03 0.40 -5.23
C ILE A 47 -3.78 -0.89 -4.89
N ARG A 48 -3.09 -1.98 -4.56
CA ARG A 48 -3.77 -3.24 -4.20
C ARG A 48 -4.55 -3.09 -2.89
N GLY A 49 -3.85 -2.68 -1.84
CA GLY A 49 -4.43 -2.48 -0.51
C GLY A 49 -5.38 -1.30 -0.46
N ILE A 50 -4.95 -0.12 -0.92
CA ILE A 50 -5.77 1.09 -0.91
C ILE A 50 -6.97 0.95 -1.85
N GLY A 51 -6.79 0.31 -3.01
CA GLY A 51 -7.89 0.02 -3.92
C GLY A 51 -8.95 -0.87 -3.27
N ASN A 52 -8.54 -1.98 -2.63
CA ASN A 52 -9.45 -2.87 -1.91
C ASN A 52 -10.20 -2.12 -0.79
N PHE A 53 -9.49 -1.35 0.02
CA PHE A 53 -10.09 -0.52 1.06
C PHE A 53 -11.14 0.43 0.49
N CYS A 54 -10.80 1.21 -0.53
CA CYS A 54 -11.73 2.17 -1.14
C CYS A 54 -12.96 1.48 -1.75
N GLN A 55 -12.79 0.30 -2.37
CA GLN A 55 -13.89 -0.48 -2.92
C GLN A 55 -14.85 -0.96 -1.83
N LYS A 56 -14.31 -1.54 -0.75
CA LYS A 56 -15.13 -2.00 0.38
C LYS A 56 -15.78 -0.84 1.12
N ALA A 57 -15.05 0.25 1.33
CA ALA A 57 -15.61 1.47 1.94
C ALA A 57 -16.78 2.01 1.09
N LYS A 58 -16.64 2.06 -0.24
CA LYS A 58 -17.75 2.43 -1.14
C LYS A 58 -18.95 1.49 -1.00
N GLN A 59 -18.72 0.18 -0.94
CA GLN A 59 -19.78 -0.80 -0.71
C GLN A 59 -20.48 -0.61 0.65
N ARG A 60 -19.74 -0.13 1.66
CA ARG A 60 -20.27 0.25 2.99
C ARG A 60 -20.91 1.65 3.02
N GLY A 61 -20.99 2.36 1.89
CA GLY A 61 -21.67 3.65 1.77
C GLY A 61 -20.75 4.88 1.81
N ALA A 62 -19.43 4.72 1.73
CA ALA A 62 -18.51 5.86 1.63
C ALA A 62 -18.78 6.68 0.36
N THR A 63 -18.96 7.99 0.53
CA THR A 63 -19.21 8.93 -0.58
C THR A 63 -18.05 9.87 -0.84
N LYS A 64 -17.11 10.02 0.12
CA LYS A 64 -15.93 10.89 0.03
C LYS A 64 -14.80 10.32 0.88
N PHE A 65 -13.56 10.60 0.49
CA PHE A 65 -12.36 10.11 1.18
C PHE A 65 -11.42 11.23 1.60
N SER A 66 -10.59 10.95 2.60
CA SER A 66 -9.44 11.77 2.97
C SER A 66 -8.13 10.98 3.00
N SER A 67 -6.99 11.66 2.78
CA SER A 67 -5.64 11.10 2.96
C SER A 67 -4.66 12.22 3.34
N SER A 68 -3.49 11.86 3.85
CA SER A 68 -2.42 12.77 4.29
C SER A 68 -1.07 12.52 3.61
N SER A 69 -1.04 11.66 2.58
CA SER A 69 0.23 11.19 2.00
C SER A 69 0.59 11.89 0.69
N GLY A 70 1.77 12.50 0.64
CA GLY A 70 2.42 12.96 -0.61
C GLY A 70 3.23 11.87 -1.34
N GLY A 71 3.06 10.60 -1.00
CA GLY A 71 3.86 9.50 -1.57
C GLY A 71 3.03 8.50 -2.37
N ASN A 72 3.57 7.29 -2.50
CA ASN A 72 2.92 6.15 -3.16
C ASN A 72 1.50 5.89 -2.64
N ALA A 73 1.24 6.08 -1.34
CA ALA A 73 -0.09 5.91 -0.78
C ALA A 73 -1.08 6.98 -1.27
N GLY A 74 -0.66 8.25 -1.35
CA GLY A 74 -1.48 9.33 -1.90
C GLY A 74 -1.81 9.13 -3.38
N LEU A 75 -0.82 8.74 -4.19
CA LEU A 75 -1.01 8.44 -5.61
C LEU A 75 -1.98 7.26 -5.81
N ALA A 76 -1.83 6.20 -5.01
CA ALA A 76 -2.76 5.07 -5.03
C ALA A 76 -4.18 5.45 -4.58
N ALA A 77 -4.31 6.29 -3.55
CA ALA A 77 -5.59 6.82 -3.09
C ALA A 77 -6.26 7.65 -4.19
N ALA A 78 -5.55 8.60 -4.79
CA ALA A 78 -6.08 9.46 -5.85
C ALA A 78 -6.50 8.64 -7.08
N LEU A 79 -5.70 7.66 -7.48
CA LEU A 79 -6.06 6.75 -8.56
C LEU A 79 -7.32 5.93 -8.22
N ALA A 80 -7.37 5.34 -7.02
CA ALA A 80 -8.48 4.50 -6.60
C ALA A 80 -9.80 5.28 -6.55
N THR A 81 -9.82 6.43 -5.88
CA THR A 81 -11.02 7.25 -5.74
C THR A 81 -11.49 7.80 -7.09
N ARG A 82 -10.57 8.25 -7.95
CA ARG A 82 -10.86 8.64 -9.34
C ARG A 82 -11.53 7.51 -10.12
N LYS A 83 -10.99 6.29 -10.07
CA LYS A 83 -11.57 5.12 -10.76
C LYS A 83 -12.94 4.73 -10.19
N LEU A 84 -13.21 5.05 -8.93
CA LEU A 84 -14.51 4.84 -8.28
C LEU A 84 -15.49 5.98 -8.48
N GLY A 85 -15.07 7.11 -9.06
CA GLY A 85 -15.88 8.31 -9.23
C GLY A 85 -16.21 9.02 -7.91
N LEU A 86 -15.33 8.91 -6.92
CA LEU A 86 -15.53 9.51 -5.59
C LEU A 86 -14.46 10.58 -5.31
N PRO A 87 -14.81 11.69 -4.64
CA PRO A 87 -13.87 12.75 -4.32
C PRO A 87 -12.86 12.32 -3.24
N LEU A 88 -11.66 12.88 -3.35
CA LEU A 88 -10.58 12.72 -2.39
C LEU A 88 -10.09 14.10 -1.95
N SER A 89 -10.14 14.37 -0.65
CA SER A 89 -9.40 15.47 -0.02
C SER A 89 -8.04 14.94 0.44
N ILE A 90 -6.95 15.54 -0.02
CA ILE A 90 -5.61 15.13 0.40
C ILE A 90 -4.86 16.31 1.01
N VAL A 91 -4.35 16.14 2.23
CA VAL A 91 -3.52 17.14 2.89
C VAL A 91 -2.07 16.73 2.76
N VAL A 92 -1.20 17.64 2.33
CA VAL A 92 0.24 17.38 2.23
C VAL A 92 1.01 18.51 2.91
N PRO A 93 2.20 18.24 3.50
CA PRO A 93 2.98 19.28 4.15
C PRO A 93 3.57 20.26 3.12
N GLU A 94 4.00 21.43 3.60
CA GLU A 94 4.70 22.45 2.80
C GLU A 94 5.99 21.93 2.17
N THR A 95 6.60 20.91 2.79
CA THR A 95 7.79 20.21 2.30
C THR A 95 7.51 19.26 1.13
N CYS A 96 6.23 19.01 0.80
CA CYS A 96 5.83 18.16 -0.31
C CYS A 96 6.21 18.82 -1.66
N PRO A 97 7.04 18.18 -2.50
CA PRO A 97 7.45 18.74 -3.77
C PRO A 97 6.27 19.12 -4.68
N SER A 98 6.35 20.27 -5.36
CA SER A 98 5.25 20.79 -6.19
C SER A 98 4.78 19.79 -7.25
N PHE A 99 5.70 19.05 -7.88
CA PHE A 99 5.36 18.06 -8.90
C PHE A 99 4.45 16.94 -8.36
N ILE A 100 4.63 16.51 -7.11
CA ILE A 100 3.75 15.54 -6.45
C ILE A 100 2.36 16.14 -6.26
N GLN A 101 2.28 17.39 -5.80
CA GLN A 101 1.01 18.07 -5.59
C GLN A 101 0.25 18.21 -6.92
N GLU A 102 0.94 18.54 -8.00
CA GLU A 102 0.37 18.60 -9.35
C GLU A 102 -0.12 17.24 -9.82
N ASP A 103 0.65 16.18 -9.60
CA ASP A 103 0.23 14.83 -10.00
C ASP A 103 -1.00 14.36 -9.24
N LEU A 104 -1.12 14.68 -7.94
CA LEU A 104 -2.33 14.45 -7.16
C LEU A 104 -3.53 15.24 -7.73
N ARG A 105 -3.34 16.52 -8.09
CA ARG A 105 -4.39 17.34 -8.73
C ARG A 105 -4.79 16.78 -10.10
N LYS A 106 -3.84 16.32 -10.92
CA LYS A 106 -4.12 15.67 -12.22
C LYS A 106 -4.93 14.38 -12.06
N GLN A 107 -4.81 13.69 -10.93
CA GLN A 107 -5.66 12.54 -10.59
C GLN A 107 -7.04 12.95 -10.05
N GLY A 108 -7.34 14.25 -9.94
CA GLY A 108 -8.63 14.77 -9.48
C GLY A 108 -8.75 14.90 -7.95
N ALA A 109 -7.64 14.79 -7.21
CA ALA A 109 -7.64 15.03 -5.77
C ALA A 109 -7.72 16.53 -5.45
N GLN A 110 -8.46 16.87 -4.40
CA GLN A 110 -8.47 18.20 -3.80
C GLN A 110 -7.28 18.31 -2.84
N VAL A 111 -6.18 18.90 -3.32
CA VAL A 111 -4.93 19.03 -2.55
C VAL A 111 -4.94 20.29 -1.69
N GLU A 112 -4.85 20.09 -0.38
CA GLU A 112 -4.61 21.13 0.63
C GLU A 112 -3.14 21.03 1.08
N VAL A 113 -2.42 22.15 1.02
CA VAL A 113 -1.04 22.22 1.56
C VAL A 113 -1.14 22.80 2.96
N PHE A 114 -0.73 22.03 3.97
CA PHE A 114 -0.81 22.43 5.36
C PHE A 114 0.22 21.70 6.21
N GLY A 115 0.87 22.44 7.10
CA GLY A 115 1.77 21.92 8.11
C GLY A 115 3.22 21.82 7.62
N SER A 116 4.14 21.90 8.57
CA SER A 116 5.59 21.86 8.34
C SER A 116 6.10 20.43 8.10
N CYS A 117 5.39 19.43 8.62
CA CYS A 117 5.75 18.02 8.57
C CYS A 117 4.55 17.11 8.29
N PHE A 118 4.81 15.83 8.08
CA PHE A 118 3.78 14.84 7.81
C PHE A 118 2.75 14.73 8.95
N ASP A 119 3.19 14.78 10.21
CA ASP A 119 2.31 14.60 11.37
C ASP A 119 1.25 15.71 11.44
N GLU A 120 1.65 16.98 11.26
CA GLU A 120 0.72 18.12 11.21
C GLU A 120 -0.28 18.00 10.04
N ALA A 121 0.19 17.59 8.86
CA ALA A 121 -0.67 17.35 7.71
C ALA A 121 -1.67 16.20 7.96
N ASN A 122 -1.23 15.17 8.68
CA ASN A 122 -2.06 14.03 9.06
C ASN A 122 -3.14 14.40 10.07
N GLU A 123 -2.79 15.13 11.13
CA GLU A 123 -3.76 15.66 12.10
C GLU A 123 -4.82 16.53 11.41
N ARG A 124 -4.38 17.39 10.48
CA ARG A 124 -5.29 18.22 9.67
C ARG A 124 -6.23 17.37 8.82
N ALA A 125 -5.73 16.33 8.15
CA ALA A 125 -6.54 15.42 7.34
C ALA A 125 -7.57 14.65 8.17
N LEU A 126 -7.20 14.20 9.37
CA LEU A 126 -8.08 13.51 10.30
C LEU A 126 -9.18 14.42 10.84
N ALA A 127 -8.83 15.62 11.31
CA ALA A 127 -9.80 16.61 11.79
C ALA A 127 -10.80 17.01 10.69
N LYS A 128 -10.34 17.14 9.44
CA LYS A 128 -11.20 17.39 8.29
C LYS A 128 -12.11 16.20 7.99
N ALA A 129 -11.57 14.98 8.10
CA ALA A 129 -12.33 13.75 7.90
C ALA A 129 -13.50 13.64 8.89
N GLU A 130 -13.24 13.90 10.17
CA GLU A 130 -14.26 13.91 11.21
C GLU A 130 -15.32 14.98 10.96
N LYS A 131 -14.89 16.23 10.71
CA LYS A 131 -15.80 17.36 10.49
C LYS A 131 -16.69 17.20 9.26
N GLU A 132 -16.16 16.66 8.17
CA GLU A 132 -16.85 16.57 6.87
C GLU A 132 -17.43 15.18 6.58
N GLY A 133 -17.28 14.21 7.49
CA GLY A 133 -17.74 12.83 7.32
C GLY A 133 -17.00 12.08 6.20
N LEU A 134 -15.70 12.32 6.04
CA LEU A 134 -14.86 11.66 5.05
C LEU A 134 -14.32 10.34 5.60
N VAL A 135 -14.26 9.30 4.77
CA VAL A 135 -13.56 8.06 5.14
C VAL A 135 -12.06 8.26 4.97
N HIS A 136 -11.31 8.21 6.07
CA HIS A 136 -9.85 8.38 6.02
C HIS A 136 -9.15 7.12 5.50
N ILE A 137 -8.28 7.29 4.51
CA ILE A 137 -7.46 6.23 3.94
C ILE A 137 -6.12 6.21 4.67
N HIS A 138 -5.97 5.25 5.60
CA HIS A 138 -4.69 5.01 6.24
C HIS A 138 -3.66 4.50 5.22
N PRO A 139 -2.38 4.91 5.27
CA PRO A 139 -1.37 4.43 4.32
C PRO A 139 -0.98 2.94 4.47
N PHE A 140 -1.41 2.25 5.54
CA PHE A 140 -0.97 0.87 5.83
C PHE A 140 -1.77 0.13 6.91
N ASP A 141 -2.23 0.78 7.99
CA ASP A 141 -2.78 0.12 9.18
C ASP A 141 -4.29 -0.12 9.07
N HIS A 142 -4.68 -1.05 8.21
CA HIS A 142 -6.07 -1.45 8.07
C HIS A 142 -6.20 -2.87 7.50
N PRO A 143 -7.07 -3.75 8.06
CA PRO A 143 -7.23 -5.12 7.57
C PRO A 143 -7.58 -5.22 6.08
N ASP A 144 -8.50 -4.37 5.58
CA ASP A 144 -8.83 -4.35 4.15
C ASP A 144 -7.61 -3.97 3.26
N ILE A 145 -6.65 -3.20 3.78
CA ILE A 145 -5.41 -2.88 3.04
C ILE A 145 -4.49 -4.11 2.99
N TRP A 146 -4.32 -4.80 4.12
CA TRP A 146 -3.53 -6.03 4.19
C TRP A 146 -4.11 -7.11 3.29
N GLU A 147 -5.43 -7.29 3.32
CA GLU A 147 -6.14 -8.19 2.44
C GLU A 147 -5.89 -7.86 0.96
N GLY A 148 -5.93 -6.58 0.58
CA GLY A 148 -5.62 -6.20 -0.79
C GLY A 148 -4.18 -6.53 -1.18
N HIS A 149 -3.20 -6.26 -0.30
CA HIS A 149 -1.80 -6.60 -0.52
C HIS A 149 -1.54 -8.11 -0.60
N SER A 150 -2.35 -8.94 0.05
CA SER A 150 -2.21 -10.40 0.02
C SER A 150 -2.32 -11.03 -1.37
N SER A 151 -3.00 -10.34 -2.31
CA SER A 151 -3.09 -10.76 -3.71
C SER A 151 -1.73 -10.92 -4.38
N ILE A 152 -0.68 -10.23 -3.90
CA ILE A 152 0.69 -10.37 -4.42
C ILE A 152 1.16 -11.83 -4.33
N ILE A 153 0.92 -12.50 -3.20
CA ILE A 153 1.38 -13.87 -2.99
C ILE A 153 0.53 -14.87 -3.78
N THR A 154 -0.78 -14.66 -3.87
CA THR A 154 -1.64 -15.48 -4.73
C THR A 154 -1.18 -15.43 -6.19
N GLU A 155 -0.80 -14.25 -6.69
CA GLU A 155 -0.24 -14.15 -8.04
C GLU A 155 1.13 -14.81 -8.16
N CYS A 156 2.00 -14.68 -7.15
CA CYS A 156 3.29 -15.38 -7.15
C CYS A 156 3.11 -16.90 -7.17
N GLU A 157 2.18 -17.46 -6.39
CA GLU A 157 1.88 -18.89 -6.39
C GLU A 157 1.43 -19.39 -7.76
N GLN A 158 0.61 -18.62 -8.48
CA GLN A 158 0.15 -18.96 -9.82
C GLN A 158 1.24 -18.80 -10.90
N GLN A 159 2.23 -17.96 -10.68
CA GLN A 159 3.26 -17.60 -11.66
C GLN A 159 4.57 -18.37 -11.49
N LEU A 160 4.86 -18.87 -10.30
CA LEU A 160 6.08 -19.63 -10.00
C LEU A 160 5.89 -21.11 -10.34
N GLU A 161 6.96 -21.75 -10.82
CA GLU A 161 6.97 -23.19 -11.12
C GLU A 161 6.84 -24.04 -9.85
N SER A 162 7.36 -23.53 -8.74
CA SER A 162 7.32 -24.19 -7.43
C SER A 162 7.30 -23.16 -6.31
N LYS A 163 6.88 -23.61 -5.13
CA LYS A 163 7.00 -22.85 -3.89
C LYS A 163 8.45 -22.37 -3.68
N PRO A 164 8.70 -21.09 -3.36
CA PRO A 164 10.04 -20.59 -3.06
C PRO A 164 10.50 -21.03 -1.67
N ASP A 165 11.80 -20.87 -1.38
CA ASP A 165 12.37 -21.15 -0.05
C ASP A 165 12.33 -19.96 0.91
N VAL A 166 12.19 -18.74 0.39
CA VAL A 166 12.15 -17.50 1.16
C VAL A 166 11.40 -16.40 0.41
N VAL A 167 10.71 -15.52 1.15
CA VAL A 167 10.16 -14.27 0.62
C VAL A 167 10.91 -13.09 1.22
N VAL A 168 11.39 -12.18 0.38
CA VAL A 168 12.01 -10.93 0.81
C VAL A 168 11.09 -9.78 0.47
N THR A 169 10.80 -8.92 1.43
CA THR A 169 9.90 -7.78 1.25
C THR A 169 10.38 -6.57 2.04
N CYS A 170 10.03 -5.36 1.59
CA CYS A 170 10.30 -4.17 2.37
C CYS A 170 9.25 -3.98 3.48
N VAL A 171 9.67 -3.37 4.58
CA VAL A 171 8.77 -2.98 5.67
C VAL A 171 8.97 -1.51 6.00
N GLY A 172 7.84 -0.83 6.24
CA GLY A 172 7.77 0.49 6.84
C GLY A 172 6.71 0.41 7.94
N GLY A 173 5.53 0.97 7.70
CA GLY A 173 4.38 0.77 8.61
C GLY A 173 3.75 -0.64 8.62
N GLY A 174 4.44 -1.69 8.16
CA GLY A 174 3.94 -3.08 8.25
C GLY A 174 2.84 -3.51 7.26
N GLY A 175 2.14 -2.58 6.60
CA GLY A 175 0.98 -2.96 5.75
C GLY A 175 1.28 -3.94 4.61
N LEU A 176 2.42 -3.82 3.93
CA LEU A 176 2.85 -4.81 2.92
C LEU A 176 3.21 -6.14 3.57
N LEU A 177 3.95 -6.11 4.69
CA LEU A 177 4.37 -7.31 5.41
C LEU A 177 3.16 -8.11 5.90
N ASN A 178 2.16 -7.46 6.52
CA ASN A 178 0.90 -8.10 6.91
C ASN A 178 0.20 -8.73 5.70
N GLY A 179 0.13 -8.01 4.57
CA GLY A 179 -0.43 -8.57 3.34
C GLY A 179 0.33 -9.79 2.83
N VAL A 180 1.66 -9.76 2.86
CA VAL A 180 2.51 -10.92 2.48
C VAL A 180 2.21 -12.11 3.39
N LEU A 181 2.17 -11.92 4.71
CA LEU A 181 1.88 -12.98 5.68
C LEU A 181 0.48 -13.56 5.48
N ASP A 182 -0.53 -12.71 5.31
CA ASP A 182 -1.91 -13.14 4.99
C ASP A 182 -1.97 -13.91 3.67
N GLY A 183 -1.19 -13.47 2.67
CA GLY A 183 -1.10 -14.11 1.37
C GLY A 183 -0.48 -15.49 1.44
N LEU A 184 0.63 -15.62 2.18
CA LEU A 184 1.30 -16.90 2.44
C LEU A 184 0.37 -17.89 3.12
N LYS A 185 -0.38 -17.42 4.14
CA LYS A 185 -1.41 -18.20 4.80
C LYS A 185 -2.49 -18.71 3.84
N LYS A 186 -3.00 -17.84 2.97
CA LYS A 186 -4.05 -18.21 1.99
C LYS A 186 -3.64 -19.31 1.02
N VAL A 187 -2.36 -19.37 0.65
CA VAL A 187 -1.84 -20.36 -0.30
C VAL A 187 -1.19 -21.57 0.39
N GLY A 188 -1.30 -21.68 1.71
CA GLY A 188 -0.74 -22.81 2.48
C GLY A 188 0.78 -22.79 2.62
N TRP A 189 1.39 -21.60 2.60
CA TRP A 189 2.83 -21.35 2.64
C TRP A 189 3.26 -20.69 3.97
N GLU A 190 2.61 -21.04 5.08
CA GLU A 190 2.85 -20.41 6.39
C GLU A 190 4.23 -20.72 7.00
N ASP A 191 4.87 -21.79 6.53
CA ASP A 191 6.21 -22.25 6.90
C ASP A 191 7.34 -21.48 6.20
N LEU A 192 7.02 -20.64 5.20
CA LEU A 192 8.01 -19.86 4.46
C LEU A 192 8.60 -18.74 5.33
N PRO A 193 9.93 -18.65 5.48
CA PRO A 193 10.55 -17.51 6.13
C PRO A 193 10.33 -16.23 5.31
N VAL A 194 10.02 -15.14 6.02
CA VAL A 194 9.89 -13.80 5.45
C VAL A 194 11.01 -12.91 5.97
N ILE A 195 11.85 -12.41 5.07
CA ILE A 195 12.88 -11.43 5.38
C ILE A 195 12.30 -10.04 5.13
N ALA A 196 12.06 -9.31 6.22
CA ALA A 196 11.59 -7.93 6.17
C ALA A 196 12.79 -6.97 6.14
N MET A 197 12.86 -6.14 5.10
CA MET A 197 13.98 -5.23 4.86
C MET A 197 13.60 -3.79 5.21
N GLU A 198 14.44 -3.16 6.02
CA GLU A 198 14.37 -1.73 6.37
C GLU A 198 15.62 -0.99 5.91
N THR A 199 15.53 0.34 5.89
CA THR A 199 16.68 1.21 5.67
C THR A 199 17.39 1.46 6.99
N ILE A 200 18.72 1.38 7.00
CA ILE A 200 19.54 1.79 8.16
C ILE A 200 19.19 3.23 8.53
N GLY A 201 18.85 3.48 9.80
CA GLY A 201 18.42 4.79 10.29
C GLY A 201 16.93 5.06 10.19
N ALA A 202 16.14 4.12 9.65
CA ALA A 202 14.69 4.11 9.68
C ALA A 202 14.13 2.73 10.09
N ASP A 203 14.91 1.97 10.86
CA ASP A 203 14.71 0.56 11.26
C ASP A 203 13.77 0.39 12.47
N CYS A 204 12.61 1.08 12.44
CA CYS A 204 11.68 1.07 13.57
C CYS A 204 11.01 -0.29 13.80
N PHE A 205 10.81 -1.09 12.74
CA PHE A 205 10.24 -2.43 12.86
C PHE A 205 11.23 -3.38 13.53
N ASN A 206 12.51 -3.38 13.14
CA ASN A 206 13.55 -4.18 13.80
C ASN A 206 13.64 -3.85 15.29
N LYS A 207 13.65 -2.56 15.65
CA LYS A 207 13.65 -2.12 17.06
C LYS A 207 12.40 -2.57 17.82
N ALA A 208 11.24 -2.56 17.17
CA ALA A 208 10.00 -3.02 17.76
C ALA A 208 10.00 -4.56 17.99
N VAL A 209 10.57 -5.33 17.05
CA VAL A 209 10.74 -6.78 17.19
C VAL A 209 11.70 -7.12 18.34
N GLU A 210 12.86 -6.46 18.40
CA GLU A 210 13.85 -6.65 19.48
C GLU A 210 13.24 -6.38 20.87
N LYS A 211 12.38 -5.37 20.97
CA LYS A 211 11.79 -4.92 22.25
C LYS A 211 10.47 -5.62 22.59
N GLY A 212 9.81 -6.24 21.62
CA GLY A 212 8.48 -6.84 21.77
C GLY A 212 7.32 -5.84 21.92
N ASN A 213 7.53 -4.55 21.60
CA ASN A 213 6.48 -3.53 21.59
C ASN A 213 6.78 -2.42 20.57
N LEU A 214 5.78 -1.58 20.27
CA LEU A 214 5.97 -0.47 19.33
C LEU A 214 7.05 0.51 19.81
N VAL A 215 7.92 0.90 18.88
CA VAL A 215 9.02 1.84 19.12
C VAL A 215 8.92 2.99 18.12
N THR A 216 8.95 4.22 18.63
CA THR A 216 9.17 5.42 17.83
C THR A 216 10.66 5.76 17.87
N LEU A 217 11.29 5.85 16.70
CA LEU A 217 12.66 6.35 16.61
C LEU A 217 12.70 7.85 16.91
N PRO A 218 13.74 8.37 17.57
CA PRO A 218 13.85 9.79 17.86
C PRO A 218 14.01 10.65 16.60
N ALA A 219 14.61 10.10 15.54
CA ALA A 219 14.76 10.72 14.24
C ALA A 219 15.09 9.67 13.16
N ILE A 220 14.90 10.02 11.88
CA ILE A 220 15.47 9.26 10.75
C ILE A 220 16.93 9.68 10.57
N THR A 221 17.85 8.71 10.57
CA THR A 221 19.30 8.96 10.39
C THR A 221 19.81 8.48 9.03
N ARG A 222 21.03 8.87 8.66
CA ARG A 222 21.72 8.45 7.43
C ARG A 222 22.92 7.59 7.73
#